data_AF-A0A1A7XGM0-F1
#
_entry.id   AF-A0A1A7XGM0-F1
#
_cell.length_a   1.000
_cell.length_b   1.000
_cell.length_c   1.000
_cell.angle_alpha   90.00
_cell.angle_beta   90.00
_cell.angle_gamma   90.00
#
_symmetry.space_group_name_H-M   'P 1'
#
loop_
_entity.id
_entity.type
_entity.pdbx_description
1 polymer ?
#
loop_
_entity_poly.entity_id
_entity_poly.type
_entity_poly.pdbx_seq_one_letter_code
_entity_poly.pdbx_strand_id
1 'polypeptide(L)'
;GNVFLRTVDLSYNYFGKEGAIALGQALKENNVLEELNVSNNQIPPEGAIHLATGLKVNKTIKLLNIGRNPILTTGCIRILQSVQENPDSSMETIDFSDITVNQEFEDLCGAVKETFPVLRVKHGGTIDTLRKVKP
;
A
#
# COMPACT_ATOMS: atom_id res chain seq x y z
N GLY A 1 -4.98 18.75 13.67
CA GLY A 1 -5.33 17.65 12.75
C GLY A 1 -6.73 17.86 12.22
N ASN A 2 -6.99 17.53 10.95
CA ASN A 2 -8.34 17.51 10.41
C ASN A 2 -9.12 16.36 11.06
N VAL A 3 -10.31 16.64 11.62
CA VAL A 3 -11.12 15.66 12.37
C VAL A 3 -12.34 15.14 11.60
N PHE A 4 -12.51 15.51 10.33
CA PHE A 4 -13.68 15.13 9.54
C PHE A 4 -13.36 14.46 8.20
N LEU A 5 -12.21 14.73 7.58
CA LEU A 5 -11.88 14.14 6.26
C LEU A 5 -11.67 12.62 6.39
N ARG A 6 -12.59 11.85 5.80
CA ARG A 6 -12.55 10.38 5.75
C ARG A 6 -11.90 9.83 4.50
N THR A 7 -12.04 10.54 3.38
CA THR A 7 -11.53 10.10 2.08
C THR A 7 -10.70 11.21 1.46
N VAL A 8 -9.52 10.86 0.95
CA VAL A 8 -8.63 11.76 0.23
C VAL A 8 -8.15 11.08 -1.04
N ASP A 9 -8.41 11.73 -2.18
CA ASP A 9 -7.89 11.33 -3.48
C ASP A 9 -6.79 12.29 -3.92
N LEU A 10 -5.59 11.75 -4.10
CA LEU A 10 -4.38 12.43 -4.54
C LEU A 10 -3.81 11.75 -5.80
N SER A 11 -4.61 10.97 -6.53
CA SER A 11 -4.14 10.30 -7.73
C SER A 11 -3.73 11.28 -8.84
N TYR A 12 -2.79 10.86 -9.70
CA TYR A 12 -2.33 11.65 -10.87
C TYR A 12 -1.68 13.01 -10.54
N ASN A 13 -0.92 13.10 -9.45
CA ASN A 13 -0.30 14.35 -8.99
C ASN A 13 1.25 14.34 -9.03
N TYR A 14 1.90 13.33 -9.60
CA TYR A 14 3.37 13.25 -9.70
C TYR A 14 4.09 13.47 -8.34
N PHE A 15 3.57 12.89 -7.25
CA PHE A 15 4.15 13.04 -5.91
C PHE A 15 5.63 12.65 -5.84
N GLY A 16 6.03 11.64 -6.61
CA GLY A 16 7.37 11.10 -6.55
C GLY A 16 7.73 10.57 -5.15
N LYS A 17 9.01 10.62 -4.83
CA LYS A 17 9.53 10.16 -3.54
C LYS A 17 9.18 11.13 -2.41
N GLU A 18 9.33 12.42 -2.66
CA GLU A 18 9.22 13.49 -1.66
C GLU A 18 7.78 13.59 -1.15
N GLY A 19 6.80 13.51 -2.06
CA GLY A 19 5.40 13.48 -1.67
C GLY A 19 5.05 12.24 -0.85
N ALA A 20 5.61 11.08 -1.17
CA ALA A 20 5.42 9.85 -0.40
C ALA A 20 6.03 9.95 1.01
N ILE A 21 7.17 10.63 1.16
CA ILE A 21 7.78 10.91 2.47
C ILE A 21 6.85 11.80 3.31
N ALA A 22 6.37 12.90 2.74
CA ALA A 22 5.47 13.83 3.43
C ALA A 22 4.16 13.14 3.84
N LEU A 23 3.56 12.33 2.96
CA LEU A 23 2.39 11.52 3.27
C LEU A 23 2.65 10.52 4.40
N GLY A 24 3.80 9.83 4.36
CA GLY A 24 4.19 8.90 5.42
C GLY A 24 4.28 9.57 6.79
N GLN A 25 4.78 10.81 6.85
CA GLN A 25 4.79 11.62 8.07
C GLN A 25 3.37 12.04 8.48
N ALA A 26 2.57 12.54 7.54
CA ALA A 26 1.20 12.96 7.80
C ALA A 26 0.31 11.82 8.33
N LEU A 27 0.50 10.59 7.83
CA LEU A 27 -0.24 9.41 8.29
C LEU A 27 0.09 9.00 9.73
N LYS A 28 1.26 9.34 10.26
CA LYS A 28 1.60 9.07 11.67
C LYS A 28 0.76 9.90 12.64
N GLU A 29 0.44 11.12 12.23
CA GLU A 29 -0.32 12.08 13.05
C GLU A 29 -1.82 12.04 12.74
N ASN A 30 -2.20 11.52 11.57
CA ASN A 30 -3.59 11.43 11.17
C ASN A 30 -4.28 10.24 11.85
N ASN A 31 -5.42 10.51 12.48
CA ASN A 31 -6.23 9.54 13.21
C ASN A 31 -7.71 9.57 12.80
N VAL A 32 -8.01 10.06 11.58
CA VAL A 32 -9.40 10.24 11.10
C VAL A 32 -9.58 9.70 9.68
N LEU A 33 -8.56 9.83 8.84
CA LEU A 33 -8.61 9.41 7.44
C LEU A 33 -8.77 7.89 7.37
N GLU A 34 -9.73 7.46 6.57
CA GLU A 34 -10.09 6.04 6.38
C GLU A 34 -9.71 5.57 4.97
N GLU A 35 -9.76 6.44 3.97
CA GLU A 35 -9.50 6.08 2.58
C GLU A 35 -8.48 7.03 1.95
N LEU A 36 -7.42 6.46 1.37
CA LEU A 36 -6.35 7.19 0.71
C LEU A 36 -6.10 6.61 -0.68
N ASN A 37 -6.32 7.43 -1.71
CA ASN A 37 -5.92 7.12 -3.08
C ASN A 37 -4.70 7.94 -3.47
N VAL A 38 -3.57 7.26 -3.71
CA VAL A 38 -2.30 7.83 -4.17
C VAL A 38 -1.82 7.11 -5.44
N SER A 39 -2.73 6.53 -6.21
CA SER A 39 -2.40 5.87 -7.47
C SER A 39 -1.85 6.83 -8.54
N ASN A 40 -1.05 6.33 -9.49
CA ASN A 40 -0.51 7.13 -10.61
C ASN A 40 0.30 8.36 -10.17
N ASN A 41 1.18 8.21 -9.19
CA ASN A 41 1.93 9.30 -8.59
C ASN A 41 3.44 9.20 -8.77
N GLN A 42 3.92 8.25 -9.59
CA GLN A 42 5.34 8.00 -9.82
C GLN A 42 6.12 7.73 -8.53
N ILE A 43 5.47 7.11 -7.54
CA ILE A 43 6.11 6.77 -6.26
C ILE A 43 7.10 5.62 -6.50
N PRO A 44 8.41 5.81 -6.22
CA PRO A 44 9.39 4.75 -6.34
C PRO A 44 9.40 3.84 -5.10
N PRO A 45 10.13 2.71 -5.10
CA PRO A 45 10.16 1.78 -3.97
C PRO A 45 10.56 2.45 -2.64
N GLU A 46 11.50 3.39 -2.68
CA GLU A 46 11.94 4.15 -1.50
C GLU A 46 10.80 5.02 -0.93
N GLY A 47 9.95 5.57 -1.80
CA GLY A 47 8.77 6.33 -1.38
C GLY A 47 7.76 5.43 -0.66
N ALA A 48 7.51 4.23 -1.18
CA ALA A 48 6.64 3.25 -0.54
C ALA A 48 7.15 2.81 0.85
N ILE A 49 8.46 2.70 1.05
CA ILE A 49 9.05 2.42 2.37
C ILE A 49 8.67 3.52 3.37
N HIS A 50 8.68 4.78 2.96
CA HIS A 50 8.33 5.89 3.87
C HIS A 50 6.84 5.92 4.19
N LEU A 51 5.97 5.66 3.19
CA LEU A 51 4.54 5.45 3.42
C LEU A 51 4.28 4.32 4.42
N ALA A 52 5.00 3.21 4.27
CA ALA A 52 4.92 2.07 5.18
C ALA A 52 5.25 2.46 6.64
N THR A 53 6.18 3.39 6.87
CA THR A 53 6.47 3.87 8.24
C THR A 53 5.28 4.61 8.88
N GLY A 54 4.43 5.25 8.08
CA GLY A 54 3.19 5.87 8.55
C GLY A 54 2.11 4.83 8.86
N LEU A 55 1.90 3.91 7.94
CA LEU A 55 0.92 2.82 8.08
C LEU A 55 1.21 1.91 9.27
N LYS A 56 2.49 1.70 9.61
CA LYS A 56 2.91 0.92 10.79
C LYS A 56 2.35 1.42 12.12
N VAL A 57 1.95 2.70 12.20
CA VAL A 57 1.37 3.27 13.43
C VAL A 57 -0.03 3.83 13.22
N ASN A 58 -0.48 3.98 11.98
CA ASN A 58 -1.81 4.48 11.65
C ASN A 58 -2.86 3.41 11.95
N LYS A 59 -3.94 3.79 12.64
CA LYS A 59 -4.99 2.88 13.07
C LYS A 59 -6.33 3.13 12.38
N THR A 60 -6.40 4.04 11.42
CA THR A 60 -7.67 4.52 10.85
C THR A 60 -7.83 4.24 9.37
N ILE A 61 -6.73 4.16 8.61
CA ILE A 61 -6.79 3.83 7.19
C ILE A 61 -7.31 2.41 7.01
N LYS A 62 -8.43 2.31 6.30
CA LYS A 62 -9.08 1.07 5.88
C LYS A 62 -8.80 0.73 4.43
N LEU A 63 -8.67 1.74 3.57
CA LEU A 63 -8.40 1.56 2.15
C LEU A 63 -7.20 2.39 1.71
N LEU A 64 -6.21 1.69 1.15
CA LEU A 64 -5.09 2.30 0.45
C LEU A 64 -5.09 1.88 -1.02
N ASN A 65 -5.22 2.84 -1.93
CA ASN A 65 -4.95 2.62 -3.34
C ASN A 65 -3.61 3.26 -3.71
N ILE A 66 -2.62 2.44 -4.05
CA ILE A 66 -1.28 2.86 -4.49
C ILE A 66 -0.93 2.25 -5.86
N GLY A 67 -1.92 1.72 -6.58
CA GLY A 67 -1.75 1.14 -7.91
C GLY A 67 -1.13 2.11 -8.93
N ARG A 68 -0.62 1.56 -10.03
CA ARG A 68 0.04 2.33 -11.10
C ARG A 68 1.18 3.24 -10.58
N ASN A 69 1.91 2.78 -9.57
CA ASN A 69 3.16 3.41 -9.15
C ASN A 69 4.32 2.43 -9.33
N PRO A 70 5.53 2.90 -9.70
CA PRO A 70 6.70 2.06 -9.86
C PRO A 70 7.33 1.66 -8.51
N ILE A 71 6.52 1.24 -7.53
CA ILE A 71 7.00 0.83 -6.20
C ILE A 71 7.67 -0.55 -6.20
N LEU A 72 7.51 -1.29 -7.30
CA LEU A 72 7.99 -2.66 -7.49
C LEU A 72 7.43 -3.63 -6.43
N THR A 73 7.75 -4.91 -6.58
CA THR A 73 7.39 -5.93 -5.58
C THR A 73 7.92 -5.57 -4.19
N THR A 74 9.14 -5.03 -4.11
CA THR A 74 9.75 -4.62 -2.84
C THR A 74 8.90 -3.58 -2.11
N GLY A 75 8.37 -2.57 -2.80
CA GLY A 75 7.48 -1.59 -2.18
C GLY A 75 6.18 -2.21 -1.68
N CYS A 76 5.57 -3.12 -2.46
CA CYS A 76 4.37 -3.84 -2.05
C CYS A 76 4.59 -4.68 -0.78
N ILE A 77 5.70 -5.42 -0.72
CA ILE A 77 6.11 -6.21 0.46
C ILE A 77 6.24 -5.30 1.68
N ARG A 78 6.90 -4.15 1.54
CA ARG A 78 7.11 -3.22 2.66
C ARG A 78 5.80 -2.63 3.19
N ILE A 79 4.85 -2.33 2.31
CA ILE A 79 3.51 -1.89 2.71
C ILE A 79 2.78 -3.01 3.45
N LEU A 80 2.78 -4.26 2.95
CA LEU A 80 2.15 -5.38 3.64
C LEU A 80 2.78 -5.65 5.01
N GLN A 81 4.12 -5.65 5.11
CA GLN A 81 4.83 -5.81 6.37
C GLN A 81 4.43 -4.73 7.38
N SER A 82 4.26 -3.49 6.96
CA SER A 82 3.83 -2.43 7.89
C SER A 82 2.44 -2.65 8.48
N VAL A 83 1.52 -3.25 7.71
CA VAL A 83 0.21 -3.64 8.21
C VAL A 83 0.34 -4.82 9.17
N GLN A 84 1.15 -5.83 8.82
CA GLN A 84 1.40 -6.98 9.68
C GLN A 84 2.02 -6.62 11.03
N GLU A 85 2.95 -5.65 11.03
CA GLU A 85 3.64 -5.14 12.21
C GLU A 85 2.76 -4.23 13.08
N ASN A 86 1.55 -3.89 12.62
CA ASN A 86 0.60 -3.03 13.32
C ASN A 86 -0.68 -3.81 13.69
N PRO A 87 -0.76 -4.42 14.89
CA PRO A 87 -1.92 -5.22 15.28
C PRO A 87 -3.22 -4.40 15.42
N ASP A 88 -3.11 -3.07 15.55
CA ASP A 88 -4.26 -2.16 15.64
C ASP A 88 -4.63 -1.55 14.29
N SER A 89 -4.04 -2.04 13.19
CA SER A 89 -4.35 -1.56 11.85
C SER A 89 -5.81 -1.83 11.50
N SER A 90 -6.51 -0.80 11.01
CA SER A 90 -7.86 -0.93 10.46
C SER A 90 -7.87 -1.32 8.98
N MET A 91 -6.72 -1.71 8.41
CA MET A 91 -6.60 -1.95 6.97
C MET A 91 -7.51 -3.10 6.50
N GLU A 92 -8.41 -2.79 5.58
CA GLU A 92 -9.35 -3.72 4.96
C GLU A 92 -9.01 -3.98 3.49
N THR A 93 -8.45 -2.99 2.78
CA THR A 93 -8.13 -3.11 1.36
C THR A 93 -6.82 -2.41 1.01
N ILE A 94 -5.92 -3.14 0.34
CA ILE A 94 -4.75 -2.56 -0.33
C ILE A 94 -4.84 -2.86 -1.83
N ASP A 95 -4.84 -1.82 -2.63
CA ASP A 95 -4.90 -1.89 -4.08
C ASP A 95 -3.54 -1.54 -4.70
N PHE A 96 -2.84 -2.57 -5.20
CA PHE A 96 -1.61 -2.48 -5.99
C PHE A 96 -1.87 -2.74 -7.48
N SER A 97 -3.08 -2.45 -8.00
CA SER A 97 -3.42 -2.67 -9.41
C SER A 97 -2.34 -2.11 -10.35
N ASP A 98 -2.05 -2.83 -11.43
CA ASP A 98 -0.99 -2.53 -12.40
C ASP A 98 0.44 -2.58 -11.85
N ILE A 99 0.66 -3.20 -10.69
CA ILE A 99 1.99 -3.55 -10.16
C ILE A 99 2.14 -5.07 -10.13
N THR A 100 3.10 -5.60 -10.89
CA THR A 100 3.41 -7.03 -10.88
C THR A 100 4.18 -7.41 -9.61
N VAL A 101 3.85 -8.53 -9.01
CA VAL A 101 4.49 -9.05 -7.79
C VAL A 101 5.17 -10.41 -8.05
N ASN A 102 6.00 -10.89 -7.13
CA ASN A 102 6.64 -12.22 -7.22
C ASN A 102 6.01 -13.19 -6.21
N GLN A 103 6.50 -14.44 -6.17
CA GLN A 103 6.04 -15.45 -5.22
C GLN A 103 6.26 -15.06 -3.75
N GLU A 104 7.36 -14.38 -3.42
CA GLU A 104 7.65 -13.91 -2.06
C GLU A 104 6.54 -12.98 -1.53
N PHE A 105 6.01 -12.10 -2.39
CA PHE A 105 4.86 -11.27 -2.02
C PHE A 105 3.60 -12.10 -1.77
N GLU A 106 3.33 -13.12 -2.59
CA GLU A 106 2.16 -13.99 -2.42
C GLU A 106 2.23 -14.76 -1.10
N ASP A 107 3.40 -15.31 -0.77
CA ASP A 107 3.63 -16.05 0.47
C ASP A 107 3.42 -15.13 1.69
N LEU A 108 3.96 -13.91 1.64
CA LEU A 108 3.73 -12.91 2.67
C LEU A 108 2.25 -12.51 2.76
N CYS A 109 1.59 -12.27 1.62
CA CYS A 109 0.17 -11.91 1.56
C CYS A 109 -0.70 -13.00 2.22
N GLY A 110 -0.37 -14.27 2.01
CA GLY A 110 -0.97 -15.41 2.71
C GLY A 110 -0.82 -15.29 4.23
N ALA A 111 0.41 -15.14 4.72
CA ALA A 111 0.69 -15.00 6.15
C ALA A 111 0.02 -13.77 6.79
N VAL A 112 -0.03 -12.63 6.10
CA VAL A 112 -0.73 -11.43 6.59
C VAL A 112 -2.23 -11.68 6.71
N LYS A 113 -2.84 -12.40 5.76
CA LYS A 113 -4.28 -12.74 5.81
C LYS A 113 -4.64 -13.71 6.93
N GLU A 114 -3.71 -14.51 7.44
CA GLU A 114 -3.94 -15.29 8.67
C GLU A 114 -4.13 -14.37 9.88
N THR A 115 -3.45 -13.22 9.90
CA THR A 115 -3.58 -12.22 10.97
C THR A 115 -4.73 -11.25 10.71
N PHE A 116 -4.98 -10.90 9.44
CA PHE A 116 -6.01 -9.96 8.98
C PHE A 116 -6.93 -10.65 7.95
N PRO A 117 -7.85 -11.54 8.39
CA PRO A 117 -8.67 -12.36 7.48
C PRO A 117 -9.62 -11.54 6.60
N VAL A 118 -9.93 -10.31 6.99
CA VAL A 118 -10.76 -9.39 6.19
C VAL A 118 -9.97 -8.61 5.14
N LEU A 119 -8.62 -8.67 5.18
CA LEU A 119 -7.76 -7.89 4.29
C LEU A 119 -7.87 -8.38 2.84
N ARG A 120 -8.28 -7.48 1.95
CA ARG A 120 -8.34 -7.67 0.50
C ARG A 120 -7.12 -7.03 -0.14
N VAL A 121 -6.41 -7.80 -0.95
CA VAL A 121 -5.22 -7.32 -1.68
C VAL A 121 -5.44 -7.54 -3.17
N LYS A 122 -5.25 -6.48 -3.96
CA LYS A 122 -5.27 -6.53 -5.44
C LYS A 122 -3.89 -6.17 -5.97
N HIS A 123 -3.47 -6.79 -7.07
CA HIS A 123 -2.20 -6.51 -7.74
C HIS A 123 -2.29 -6.83 -9.24
N GLY A 124 -1.32 -6.36 -10.03
CA GLY A 124 -1.26 -6.52 -11.49
C GLY A 124 -0.87 -7.90 -11.99
N GLY A 125 -1.01 -8.95 -11.17
CA GLY A 125 -0.56 -10.32 -11.46
C GLY A 125 0.85 -10.64 -10.96
N THR A 126 1.29 -11.88 -11.22
CA THR A 126 2.51 -12.46 -10.64
C THR A 126 3.53 -12.77 -11.74
N ILE A 127 4.81 -12.43 -11.54
CA ILE A 127 5.85 -12.52 -12.59
C ILE A 127 6.04 -13.97 -13.10
N ASP A 128 5.84 -14.99 -12.26
CA ASP A 128 5.98 -16.40 -12.66
C ASP A 128 4.85 -16.90 -13.58
N THR A 129 3.68 -16.25 -13.59
CA THR A 129 2.57 -16.64 -14.48
C THR A 129 2.73 -16.08 -15.89
N LEU A 130 3.52 -15.01 -16.07
CA LEU A 130 3.79 -14.40 -17.38
C LEU A 130 4.75 -15.22 -18.26
N ARG A 131 5.47 -16.20 -17.69
CA ARG A 131 6.28 -17.16 -18.46
C ARG A 131 5.50 -18.41 -18.92
N LYS A 132 4.23 -18.56 -18.53
CA LYS A 132 3.40 -19.73 -18.90
C LYS A 132 2.36 -19.47 -19.99
N VAL A 133 2.50 -18.39 -20.76
CA VAL A 133 1.86 -18.32 -22.09
C VAL A 133 2.85 -18.94 -23.09
N LYS A 134 2.78 -20.27 -23.24
CA LYS A 134 3.47 -21.13 -24.23
C LYS A 134 2.85 -20.96 -25.63
N PRO A 135 3.38 -21.60 -26.70
CA PRO A 135 4.77 -21.89 -27.10
C PRO A 135 5.20 -21.09 -28.35
#